data_AF-A0A1I3IB61-F1
#
_entry.id   AF-A0A1I3IB61-F1
#
_cell.length_a   1.000
_cell.length_b   1.000
_cell.length_c   1.000
_cell.angle_alpha   90.00
_cell.angle_beta   90.00
_cell.angle_gamma   90.00
#
_symmetry.space_group_name_H-M   'P 1'
#
loop_
_entity.id
_entity.type
_entity.pdbx_description
1 polymer ?
#
loop_
_entity_poly.entity_id
_entity_poly.type
_entity_poly.pdbx_seq_one_letter_code
_entity_poly.pdbx_strand_id
1 'polypeptide(L)' 'MTFLLREQFGFTTIRAIGDYLRAHGSGHHWIEKDHGQLLIHVCDPRDEAFLRSRYSDLLDPLPPTPVTKIEASPVAGQ' A
#
# COMPACT_ATOMS: atom_id res chain seq x y z
N MET A 1 4.36 6.11 2.17
CA MET A 1 4.96 4.86 2.67
C MET A 1 4.25 3.67 2.04
N THR A 2 4.96 2.56 1.77
CA THR A 2 4.36 1.33 1.24
C THR A 2 4.65 0.17 2.18
N PHE A 3 3.66 -0.69 2.40
CA PHE A 3 3.79 -1.90 3.20
C PHE A 3 3.46 -3.13 2.35
N LEU A 4 4.26 -4.19 2.51
CA LEU A 4 3.96 -5.51 1.99
C LEU A 4 3.20 -6.31 3.06
N LEU A 5 2.03 -6.84 2.71
CA LEU A 5 1.34 -7.81 3.55
C LEU A 5 1.95 -9.20 3.35
N ARG A 6 2.43 -9.82 4.43
CA ARG A 6 3.00 -11.16 4.39
C ARG A 6 1.98 -12.19 3.89
N GLU A 7 2.42 -13.10 3.02
CA GLU A 7 1.56 -14.04 2.27
C GLU A 7 0.71 -14.96 3.15
N GLN A 8 1.09 -15.16 4.41
CA GLN A 8 0.35 -15.97 5.37
C GLN A 8 -0.93 -15.30 5.91
N PHE A 9 -1.18 -14.03 5.58
CA PHE A 9 -2.34 -13.28 6.06
C PHE A 9 -3.35 -13.04 4.94
N GLY A 10 -4.54 -13.63 5.12
CA GLY A 10 -5.58 -13.67 4.09
C GLY A 10 -6.50 -12.44 4.02
N PHE A 11 -7.61 -12.64 3.30
CA PHE A 11 -8.65 -11.63 2.97
C PHE A 11 -9.17 -10.83 4.18
N THR A 12 -9.27 -11.45 5.35
CA THR A 12 -9.76 -10.81 6.58
C THR A 12 -8.86 -9.66 7.04
N THR A 13 -7.54 -9.83 6.94
CA THR A 13 -6.57 -8.79 7.34
C THR A 13 -6.62 -7.61 6.39
N ILE A 14 -6.70 -7.88 5.08
CA ILE A 14 -6.87 -6.84 4.06
C ILE A 14 -8.12 -6.02 4.33
N ARG A 15 -9.23 -6.71 4.65
CA ARG A 15 -10.50 -6.06 4.96
C ARG A 15 -10.39 -5.18 6.20
N ALA A 16 -9.79 -5.67 7.28
CA ALA A 16 -9.62 -4.89 8.51
C ALA A 16 -8.76 -3.64 8.30
N ILE A 17 -7.66 -3.75 7.53
CA ILE A 17 -6.82 -2.61 7.16
C ILE A 17 -7.59 -1.63 6.29
N GLY A 18 -8.29 -2.14 5.26
CA GLY A 18 -9.11 -1.33 4.36
C GLY A 18 -10.23 -0.59 5.09
N ASP A 19 -10.93 -1.26 6.01
CA ASP A 19 -12.00 -0.67 6.82
C ASP A 19 -11.46 0.47 7.71
N TYR A 20 -10.30 0.28 8.35
CA TYR A 20 -9.64 1.34 9.11
C TYR A 20 -9.26 2.53 8.21
N LEU A 21 -8.57 2.29 7.10
CA LEU A 21 -8.12 3.37 6.20
C LEU A 21 -9.31 4.11 5.59
N ARG A 22 -10.43 3.44 5.34
CA ARG A 22 -11.66 4.07 4.85
C ARG A 22 -12.35 4.91 5.91
N ALA A 23 -12.34 4.48 7.17
CA ALA A 23 -13.05 5.15 8.25
C ALA A 23 -12.24 6.29 8.89
N HIS A 24 -10.91 6.16 8.92
CA HIS A 24 -10.02 7.03 9.68
C HIS A 24 -8.88 7.63 8.87
N GLY A 25 -8.61 7.10 7.67
CA GLY A 25 -7.51 7.56 6.85
C GLY A 25 -7.70 8.99 6.36
N SER A 26 -6.69 9.82 6.52
CA SER A 26 -6.70 11.23 6.10
C SER A 26 -6.05 11.48 4.75
N GLY A 27 -5.68 10.42 4.00
CA GLY A 27 -5.03 10.52 2.70
C GLY A 27 -5.61 9.62 1.61
N HIS A 28 -4.99 9.70 0.43
CA HIS A 28 -5.29 8.79 -0.69
C HIS A 28 -4.58 7.46 -0.48
N HIS A 29 -5.20 6.57 0.29
CA HIS A 29 -4.71 5.21 0.51
C HIS A 29 -5.28 4.26 -0.53
N TRP A 30 -4.48 3.30 -0.97
CA TRP A 30 -4.98 2.21 -1.81
C TRP A 30 -4.25 0.91 -1.50
N ILE A 31 -4.90 -0.19 -1.81
CA ILE A 31 -4.35 -1.53 -1.70
C ILE A 31 -4.21 -2.07 -3.12
N GLU A 32 -3.01 -2.50 -3.48
CA GLU A 32 -2.68 -3.06 -4.78
C GLU A 32 -2.27 -4.53 -4.63
N LYS A 33 -2.54 -5.33 -5.66
CA LYS A 33 -2.00 -6.68 -5.79
C LYS A 33 -1.03 -6.72 -6.96
N ASP A 34 0.26 -6.81 -6.69
CA ASP A 34 1.33 -6.88 -7.69
C ASP A 34 2.00 -8.26 -7.64
N HIS A 35 2.07 -8.98 -8.76
CA HIS A 35 2.69 -10.31 -8.86
C HIS A 35 2.33 -11.32 -7.75
N GLY A 36 1.11 -11.24 -7.19
CA GLY A 36 0.66 -12.11 -6.10
C GLY A 36 0.89 -11.55 -4.70
N GLN A 37 1.73 -10.51 -4.59
CA GLN A 37 1.99 -9.76 -3.38
C GLN A 37 0.93 -8.68 -3.16
N LEU A 38 0.61 -8.40 -1.88
CA LEU A 38 -0.36 -7.37 -1.51
C LEU A 38 0.37 -6.17 -0.92
N LEU A 39 0.21 -5.03 -1.57
CA LEU A 39 0.86 -3.77 -1.25
C LEU A 39 -0.18 -2.79 -0.70
N ILE A 40 0.14 -2.14 0.41
CA ILE A 40 -0.70 -1.13 1.04
C ILE A 40 0.04 0.20 0.97
N HIS A 41 -0.53 1.15 0.25
CA HIS A 41 0.03 2.48 0.07
C HIS A 41 -0.63 3.46 1.02
N VAL A 42 0.21 4.15 1.79
CA VAL A 42 -0.22 5.02 2.89
C VAL A 42 0.41 6.39 2.69
N CYS A 43 -0.45 7.40 2.54
CA CYS A 43 -0.01 8.77 2.28
C CYS A 43 0.12 9.64 3.54
N ASP A 44 -0.56 9.26 4.63
CA ASP A 44 -0.56 10.03 5.88
C ASP A 44 0.36 9.40 6.94
N PRO A 45 1.25 10.18 7.58
CA PRO A 45 2.13 9.69 8.64
C PRO A 45 1.42 9.12 9.87
N ARG A 46 0.21 9.62 10.20
CA ARG A 46 -0.60 9.12 11.31
C ARG A 46 -1.07 7.70 11.05
N ASP A 47 -1.55 7.45 9.84
CA ASP A 47 -2.01 6.12 9.43
C ASP A 47 -0.85 5.15 9.27
N GLU A 48 0.31 5.66 8.82
CA GLU A 48 1.55 4.88 8.82
C GLU A 48 1.91 4.42 10.24
N ALA A 49 1.90 5.34 11.21
CA ALA A 49 2.21 5.01 12.60
C ALA A 49 1.21 4.01 13.19
N PHE A 50 -0.09 4.15 12.88
CA PHE A 50 -1.11 3.19 13.29
C PHE A 50 -0.84 1.80 12.71
N LEU A 51 -0.57 1.68 11.41
CA LEU A 51 -0.34 0.40 10.77
C LEU A 51 0.93 -0.27 11.29
N ARG A 52 2.01 0.50 11.51
CA ARG A 52 3.22 0.00 12.16
C ARG A 52 2.96 -0.49 13.57
N SER A 53 2.14 0.23 14.35
CA SER A 53 1.85 -0.17 15.73
C SER A 53 0.92 -1.38 15.83
N ARG A 54 -0.07 -1.48 14.95
CA ARG A 54 -1.16 -2.46 15.06
C ARG A 54 -0.89 -3.75 14.29
N TYR A 55 -0.10 -3.66 13.22
CA TYR A 55 0.12 -4.74 12.27
C TYR A 55 1.61 -4.95 11.94
N SER A 56 2.53 -4.57 12.84
CA SER A 56 3.99 -4.79 12.67
C SER A 56 4.35 -6.24 12.34
N ASP A 57 3.61 -7.20 12.89
CA ASP A 57 3.87 -8.63 12.66
C ASP A 57 3.39 -9.12 11.29
N LEU A 58 2.51 -8.35 10.65
CA LEU A 58 1.82 -8.70 9.41
C LEU A 58 2.35 -7.91 8.21
N LEU A 59 2.86 -6.71 8.45
CA LEU A 59 3.27 -5.74 7.44
C LEU A 59 4.79 -5.54 7.47
N ASP A 60 5.42 -5.83 6.34
CA ASP A 60 6.82 -5.47 6.13
C ASP A 60 6.89 -4.08 5.45
N PRO A 61 7.55 -3.09 6.07
CA PRO A 61 7.74 -1.78 5.45
C PRO A 61 8.66 -1.92 4.24
N LEU A 62 8.18 -1.48 3.07
CA LEU A 62 9.01 -1.41 1.88
C LEU A 62 9.71 -0.05 1.81
N PRO A 63 10.96 0.00 1.30
CA PRO A 63 11.58 1.26 0.96
C PRO A 63 10.72 2.00 -0.05
N PRO A 64 10.75 3.35 -0.08
CA PRO A 64 10.05 4.12 -1.09
C PRO A 64 10.51 3.64 -2.45
N THR A 65 9.62 2.98 -3.19
CA THR A 65 9.91 2.62 -4.57
C THR A 65 10.03 3.93 -5.33
N PRO A 66 11.13 4.16 -6.07
CA PRO A 66 11.15 5.25 -7.02
C PRO A 66 9.98 4.96 -7.96
N VAL A 67 8.99 5.83 -7.97
CA VAL A 67 7.95 5.81 -9.00
C VAL A 67 8.72 6.01 -10.29
N THR A 68 9.00 4.91 -11.00
CA THR A 68 9.34 5.00 -12.42
C THR A 68 8.09 5.55 -13.05
N LYS A 69 8.02 6.88 -13.11
CA LYS A 69 7.08 7.60 -13.94
C LYS A 69 7.28 6.98 -15.31
N ILE A 70 6.32 6.18 -15.75
CA ILE A 70 6.30 5.71 -17.12
C ILE A 70 6.13 7.01 -17.91
N GLU A 71 7.24 7.59 -18.34
CA GLU A 71 7.22 8.69 -19.29
C GLU A 71 6.48 8.12 -20.48
N ALA A 72 5.27 8.63 -20.70
CA ALA A 72 4.46 8.26 -21.83
C ALA A 72 5.35 8.36 -23.08
N SER A 73 5.63 7.22 -23.70
CA SER A 73 6.32 7.19 -24.99
C SER A 73 5.60 8.18 -25.91
N PRO A 74 6.31 9.12 -26.56
CA PRO A 74 5.68 9.96 -27.56
C PRO A 74 5.18 9.02 -28.66
N VAL A 75 3.87 9.06 -28.90
CA VAL A 75 3.27 8.53 -30.13
C VAL A 75 4.04 9.18 -31.29
N ALA A 76 4.90 8.40 -31.93
CA ALA A 76 5.45 8.72 -33.23
C ALA A 76 4.36 8.38 -34.24
N GLY A 77 3.57 9.40 -34.59
CA GLY A 77 2.71 9.34 -35.77
C GLY A 77 3.59 9.17 -37.00
N GLN A 78 3.29 8.13 -37.77
CA GLN A 78 3.62 8.02 -39.19
C GLN A 78 2.35 7.61 -39.93
#